data_AF-A0A914DIA4-F1
#
_entry.id   AF-A0A914DIA4-F1
#
_cell.length_a   1.000
_cell.length_b   1.000
_cell.length_c   1.000
_cell.angle_alpha   90.00
_cell.angle_beta   90.00
_cell.angle_gamma   90.00
#
_symmetry.space_group_name_H-M   'P 1'
#
loop_
_entity.id
_entity.type
_entity.pdbx_description
1 polymer ?
#
loop_
_entity_poly.entity_id
_entity_poly.type
_entity_poly.pdbx_seq_one_letter_code
_entity_poly.pdbx_strand_id
1 'polypeptide(L)'
;MLPLLFLVFLTLNSRGQVLADGSFKSTSKFLCAGDLFCSEESQSSFFETELLVKILERRNFSDDQRQYYELKKLSLCNDVTYAGFLLSNATADWPVSCLWTCLKNRSFYACAPAPPSYDIKDYILRKKWSKMLTEFRTRINCSKDQIEAAKEVKELNICRGRCVNLGVSSLSLWILTVSLIFSTLLLIGRDDWFGWFFYYASFTTLWYIFIYMIWKPF
;
A
#
# COMPACT_ATOMS: atom_id res chain seq x y z
N MET A 1 -11.15 2.34 50.43
CA MET A 1 -12.20 2.90 49.55
C MET A 1 -11.74 2.75 48.11
N LEU A 2 -12.21 1.70 47.44
CA LEU A 2 -12.02 1.48 46.00
C LEU A 2 -12.98 2.42 45.24
N PRO A 3 -12.52 3.18 44.23
CA PRO A 3 -13.44 3.88 43.35
C PRO A 3 -13.81 2.96 42.17
N LEU A 4 -15.02 2.40 42.27
CA LEU A 4 -16.12 2.27 41.28
C LEU A 4 -15.97 2.68 39.79
N LEU A 5 -14.78 2.75 39.20
CA LEU A 5 -14.59 3.09 37.78
C LEU A 5 -14.39 1.87 36.85
N PHE A 6 -14.41 0.65 37.39
CA PHE A 6 -14.29 -0.59 36.61
C PHE A 6 -15.59 -1.14 36.02
N LEU A 7 -16.74 -0.48 36.26
CA LEU A 7 -18.07 -1.02 35.92
C LEU A 7 -18.78 -0.37 34.71
N VAL A 8 -18.19 0.64 34.06
CA VAL A 8 -18.77 1.22 32.83
C VAL A 8 -18.23 0.54 31.56
N PHE A 9 -17.15 -0.25 31.64
CA PHE A 9 -16.58 -0.94 30.48
C PHE A 9 -17.01 -2.41 30.30
N LEU A 10 -17.81 -2.98 31.21
CA LEU A 10 -18.20 -4.41 31.16
C LEU A 10 -19.68 -4.68 30.81
N THR A 11 -20.44 -3.68 30.36
CA THR A 11 -21.82 -3.88 29.85
C THR A 11 -21.99 -3.54 28.37
N LEU A 12 -20.90 -3.48 27.61
CA LEU A 12 -20.93 -3.53 26.13
C LEU A 12 -20.16 -4.75 25.62
N ASN A 13 -20.46 -5.92 26.19
CA ASN A 13 -20.36 -7.16 25.43
C ASN A 13 -21.77 -7.65 25.09
N SER A 14 -21.91 -8.21 23.90
CA SER A 14 -23.07 -9.01 23.44
C SER A 14 -24.36 -8.27 23.08
N ARG A 15 -24.32 -7.45 22.02
CA ARG A 15 -25.43 -7.39 21.04
C ARG A 15 -24.92 -7.09 19.63
N GLY A 16 -23.90 -7.86 19.23
CA GLY A 16 -23.63 -8.15 17.83
C GLY A 16 -24.47 -9.37 17.41
N GLN A 17 -25.79 -9.19 17.25
CA GLN A 17 -26.58 -10.07 16.40
C GLN A 17 -26.59 -9.41 15.02
N VAL A 18 -25.77 -9.91 14.09
CA VAL A 18 -26.20 -10.89 13.08
C VAL A 18 -27.42 -10.37 12.32
N LEU A 19 -27.15 -9.55 11.32
CA LEU A 19 -27.78 -9.74 10.03
C LEU A 19 -26.70 -10.28 9.11
N ALA A 20 -26.82 -11.58 8.86
CA ALA A 20 -26.06 -12.29 7.87
C ALA A 20 -26.32 -11.66 6.50
N ASP A 21 -25.29 -11.10 5.88
CA ASP A 21 -24.99 -11.45 4.51
C ASP A 21 -23.47 -11.41 4.29
N GLY A 22 -22.95 -12.50 3.73
CA GLY A 22 -21.51 -12.77 3.67
C GLY A 22 -20.79 -11.84 2.72
N SER A 23 -20.16 -10.79 3.24
CA SER A 23 -19.08 -10.08 2.53
C SER A 23 -18.26 -9.24 3.51
N PHE A 24 -17.16 -9.79 4.03
CA PHE A 24 -16.13 -8.98 4.68
C PHE A 24 -15.40 -8.17 3.60
N LYS A 25 -16.04 -7.09 3.16
CA LYS A 25 -15.45 -6.12 2.22
C LYS A 25 -14.48 -5.26 3.03
N SER A 26 -13.22 -5.66 3.05
CA SER A 26 -12.12 -4.83 3.54
C SER A 26 -12.00 -3.58 2.65
N THR A 27 -12.82 -2.57 2.92
CA THR A 27 -12.67 -1.23 2.35
C THR A 27 -11.60 -0.50 3.13
N SER A 28 -10.34 -0.80 2.86
CA SER A 28 -9.28 0.17 3.09
C SER A 28 -9.59 1.37 2.17
N LYS A 29 -10.10 2.46 2.75
CA LYS A 29 -10.37 3.69 2.00
C LYS A 29 -9.03 4.32 1.68
N PHE A 30 -8.72 4.36 0.38
CA PHE A 30 -7.51 4.99 -0.14
C PHE A 30 -7.70 6.50 -0.24
N LEU A 31 -6.80 7.30 0.35
CA LEU A 31 -6.77 8.76 0.18
C LEU A 31 -5.56 9.13 -0.70
N CYS A 32 -5.84 9.75 -1.84
CA CYS A 32 -4.84 10.42 -2.66
C CYS A 32 -4.53 11.78 -2.02
N ALA A 33 -3.33 11.95 -1.45
CA ALA A 33 -2.85 13.24 -0.93
C ALA A 33 -1.73 13.78 -1.85
N GLY A 34 -1.64 15.10 -1.97
CA GLY A 34 -0.81 15.78 -2.98
C GLY A 34 0.64 16.04 -2.56
N ASP A 35 0.99 15.73 -1.32
CA ASP A 35 2.01 16.50 -0.62
C ASP A 35 3.40 15.83 -0.60
N LEU A 36 3.57 14.65 -1.18
CA LEU A 36 4.77 13.81 -1.05
C LEU A 36 4.78 12.78 -2.26
N PHE A 37 5.89 12.06 -2.56
CA PHE A 37 6.21 11.36 -3.84
C PHE A 37 6.29 9.80 -3.89
N CYS A 38 5.91 9.16 -5.01
CA CYS A 38 6.59 7.95 -5.52
C CYS A 38 8.02 8.35 -5.92
N SER A 39 9.04 7.56 -5.61
CA SER A 39 10.44 7.92 -5.87
C SER A 39 10.82 7.74 -7.35
N GLU A 40 11.82 8.52 -7.81
CA GLU A 40 12.46 8.31 -9.12
C GLU A 40 13.04 6.90 -9.26
N GLU A 41 13.43 6.26 -8.15
CA GLU A 41 13.86 4.85 -8.11
C GLU A 41 12.77 3.87 -8.57
N SER A 42 11.49 4.18 -8.30
CA SER A 42 10.38 3.35 -8.79
C SER A 42 10.25 3.47 -10.32
N GLN A 43 10.60 4.63 -10.86
CA GLN A 43 10.59 4.88 -12.30
C GLN A 43 11.74 4.14 -13.00
N SER A 44 12.95 4.18 -12.45
CA SER A 44 14.09 3.46 -13.03
C SER A 44 13.86 1.95 -13.02
N SER A 45 13.36 1.40 -11.91
CA SER A 45 13.02 -0.02 -11.76
C SER A 45 11.96 -0.48 -12.78
N PHE A 46 10.99 0.38 -13.09
CA PHE A 46 10.02 0.10 -14.15
C PHE A 46 10.70 0.00 -15.53
N PHE A 47 11.58 0.95 -15.89
CA PHE A 47 12.25 0.94 -17.18
C PHE A 47 13.24 -0.23 -17.33
N GLU A 48 13.92 -0.64 -16.26
CA GLU A 48 14.70 -1.87 -16.23
C GLU A 48 13.82 -3.10 -16.54
N THR A 49 12.63 -3.13 -15.96
CA THR A 49 11.66 -4.21 -16.18
C THR A 49 11.10 -4.16 -17.61
N GLU A 50 10.88 -2.98 -18.18
CA GLU A 50 10.45 -2.81 -19.57
C GLU A 50 11.53 -3.34 -20.55
N LEU A 51 12.81 -3.02 -20.30
CA LEU A 51 13.92 -3.54 -21.08
C LEU A 51 14.00 -5.07 -20.98
N LEU A 52 13.78 -5.60 -19.79
CA LEU A 52 13.74 -7.04 -19.54
C LEU A 52 12.64 -7.74 -20.33
N VAL A 53 11.44 -7.14 -20.44
CA VAL A 53 10.34 -7.68 -21.24
C VAL A 53 10.74 -7.76 -22.72
N LYS A 54 11.40 -6.73 -23.26
CA LYS A 54 11.92 -6.74 -24.64
C LYS A 54 12.92 -7.88 -24.88
N ILE A 55 13.71 -8.23 -23.86
CA ILE A 55 14.63 -9.38 -23.90
C ILE A 55 13.84 -10.69 -23.85
N LEU A 56 12.88 -10.82 -22.93
CA LEU A 56 12.01 -12.00 -22.80
C LEU A 56 11.24 -12.33 -24.08
N GLU A 57 10.83 -11.30 -24.83
CA GLU A 57 10.14 -11.47 -26.12
C GLU A 57 11.01 -12.10 -27.21
N ARG A 58 12.33 -11.86 -27.20
CA ARG A 58 13.25 -12.39 -28.22
C ARG A 58 13.54 -13.89 -28.06
N ARG A 59 13.30 -14.46 -26.88
CA ARG A 59 13.46 -15.91 -26.56
C ARG A 59 14.83 -16.50 -26.94
N ASN A 60 15.87 -15.69 -26.99
CA ASN A 60 17.21 -16.12 -27.38
C ASN A 60 18.19 -15.83 -26.23
N PHE A 61 18.36 -16.81 -25.35
CA PHE A 61 19.19 -16.69 -24.15
C PHE A 61 20.26 -17.78 -24.17
N SER A 62 21.46 -17.44 -23.70
CA SER A 62 22.44 -18.45 -23.32
C SER A 62 21.91 -19.25 -22.12
N ASP A 63 22.41 -20.47 -21.94
CA ASP A 63 21.96 -21.33 -20.84
C ASP A 63 22.22 -20.70 -19.46
N ASP A 64 23.33 -19.97 -19.30
CA ASP A 64 23.67 -19.25 -18.06
C ASP A 64 22.66 -18.13 -17.72
N GLN A 65 22.09 -17.48 -18.73
CA GLN A 65 21.12 -16.41 -18.54
C GLN A 65 19.69 -16.93 -18.35
N ARG A 66 19.41 -18.15 -18.80
CA ARG A 66 18.07 -18.73 -18.81
C ARG A 66 17.46 -18.79 -17.41
N GLN A 67 18.24 -19.21 -16.42
CA GLN A 67 17.74 -19.32 -15.04
C GLN A 67 17.33 -17.96 -14.47
N TYR A 68 18.12 -16.91 -14.70
CA TYR A 68 17.82 -15.55 -14.27
C TYR A 68 16.52 -15.03 -14.91
N TYR A 69 16.38 -15.21 -16.23
CA TYR A 69 15.21 -14.74 -16.96
C TYR A 69 13.93 -15.50 -16.61
N GLU A 70 13.99 -16.81 -16.37
CA GLU A 70 12.83 -17.59 -15.94
C GLU A 70 12.33 -17.15 -14.56
N LEU A 71 13.22 -16.85 -13.61
CA LEU A 71 12.83 -16.31 -12.30
C LEU A 71 12.15 -14.94 -12.41
N LYS A 72 12.69 -14.04 -13.22
CA LYS A 72 12.08 -12.73 -13.44
C LYS A 72 10.76 -12.83 -14.21
N LYS A 73 10.69 -13.69 -15.21
CA LYS A 73 9.44 -13.99 -15.92
C LYS A 73 8.36 -14.48 -14.96
N LEU A 74 8.70 -15.38 -14.03
CA LEU A 74 7.76 -15.85 -13.01
C LEU A 74 7.21 -14.69 -12.16
N SER A 75 8.08 -13.76 -11.75
CA SER A 75 7.67 -12.54 -11.03
C SER A 75 6.73 -11.67 -11.86
N LEU A 76 7.06 -11.42 -13.13
CA LEU A 76 6.24 -10.65 -14.07
C LEU A 76 4.88 -11.31 -14.36
N CYS A 77 4.84 -12.63 -14.50
CA CYS A 77 3.59 -13.37 -14.71
C CYS A 77 2.64 -13.28 -13.52
N ASN A 78 3.13 -12.97 -12.32
CA ASN A 78 2.32 -12.81 -11.12
C ASN A 78 2.00 -11.34 -10.82
N ASP A 79 2.67 -10.39 -11.47
CA ASP A 79 2.36 -8.97 -11.32
C ASP A 79 1.00 -8.64 -11.95
N VAL A 80 0.20 -7.90 -11.19
CA VAL A 80 -1.15 -7.43 -11.54
C VAL A 80 -1.26 -5.90 -11.45
N THR A 81 -0.19 -5.22 -11.05
CA THR A 81 -0.17 -3.79 -10.74
C THR A 81 0.20 -2.94 -11.93
N TYR A 82 1.36 -3.17 -12.54
CA TYR A 82 1.86 -2.37 -13.66
C TYR A 82 2.24 -3.21 -14.89
N ALA A 83 2.29 -4.53 -14.79
CA ALA A 83 2.65 -5.42 -15.91
C ALA A 83 1.93 -5.12 -17.24
N GLY A 84 0.64 -4.77 -17.19
CA GLY A 84 -0.14 -4.41 -18.39
C GLY A 84 0.36 -3.16 -19.12
N PHE A 85 1.14 -2.30 -18.46
CA PHE A 85 1.75 -1.11 -19.05
C PHE A 85 3.10 -1.36 -19.71
N LEU A 86 3.77 -2.47 -19.40
CA LEU A 86 5.10 -2.80 -19.93
C LEU A 86 5.12 -3.06 -21.45
N LEU A 87 3.95 -3.23 -22.08
CA LEU A 87 3.83 -3.35 -23.54
C LEU A 87 3.59 -2.02 -24.26
N SER A 88 3.42 -0.92 -23.54
CA SER A 88 3.16 0.39 -24.13
C SER A 88 4.46 1.04 -24.60
N ASN A 89 4.45 1.63 -25.79
CA ASN A 89 5.60 2.35 -26.34
C ASN A 89 5.67 3.81 -25.87
N ALA A 90 4.64 4.30 -25.17
CA ALA A 90 4.51 5.70 -24.76
C ALA A 90 4.88 5.93 -23.28
N THR A 91 5.44 4.91 -22.60
CA THR A 91 5.74 4.94 -21.16
C THR A 91 6.81 5.95 -20.77
N ALA A 92 7.67 6.38 -21.70
CA ALA A 92 8.75 7.33 -21.45
C ALA A 92 8.25 8.69 -20.93
N ASP A 93 7.11 9.16 -21.45
CA ASP A 93 6.54 10.47 -21.12
C ASP A 93 5.49 10.39 -19.99
N TRP A 94 5.25 9.20 -19.46
CA TRP A 94 4.22 8.98 -18.46
C TRP A 94 4.68 9.43 -17.07
N PRO A 95 3.85 10.18 -16.34
CA PRO A 95 4.15 10.51 -14.96
C PRO A 95 4.10 9.25 -14.09
N VAL A 96 5.00 9.18 -13.11
CA VAL A 96 4.93 8.14 -12.08
C VAL A 96 3.66 8.35 -11.27
N SER A 97 2.87 7.29 -11.14
CA SER A 97 1.63 7.28 -10.37
C SER A 97 1.63 6.07 -9.46
N CYS A 98 0.82 6.12 -8.40
CA CYS A 98 0.50 4.88 -7.71
C CYS A 98 -0.56 4.12 -8.46
N LEU A 99 -0.43 2.81 -8.37
CA LEU A 99 -1.32 1.84 -8.93
C LEU A 99 -1.82 0.95 -7.82
N TRP A 100 -3.13 0.74 -7.79
CA TRP A 100 -3.76 -0.19 -6.87
C TRP A 100 -4.79 -1.04 -7.59
N THR A 101 -4.73 -2.35 -7.36
CA THR A 101 -5.75 -3.28 -7.81
C THR A 101 -5.97 -4.38 -6.77
N CYS A 102 -6.99 -5.20 -7.00
CA CYS A 102 -7.26 -6.38 -6.19
C CYS A 102 -7.30 -7.62 -7.08
N LEU A 103 -6.66 -8.69 -6.62
CA LEU A 103 -6.83 -10.04 -7.16
C LEU A 103 -7.40 -10.90 -6.04
N LYS A 104 -8.58 -11.47 -6.27
CA LYS A 104 -9.38 -12.16 -5.24
C LYS A 104 -9.62 -11.22 -4.05
N ASN A 105 -9.03 -11.53 -2.89
CA ASN A 105 -9.15 -10.76 -1.65
C ASN A 105 -7.83 -10.09 -1.22
N ARG A 106 -6.83 -10.05 -2.11
CA ARG A 106 -5.54 -9.40 -1.84
C ARG A 106 -5.43 -8.12 -2.65
N SER A 107 -5.09 -7.03 -1.97
CA SER A 107 -4.77 -5.76 -2.60
C SER A 107 -3.28 -5.73 -2.97
N PHE A 108 -3.00 -5.21 -4.16
CA PHE A 108 -1.65 -5.02 -4.67
C PHE A 108 -1.44 -3.54 -4.96
N TYR A 109 -0.25 -3.06 -4.66
CA TYR A 109 0.14 -1.66 -4.78
C TYR A 109 1.49 -1.57 -5.46
N ALA A 110 1.67 -0.58 -6.33
CA ALA A 110 2.96 -0.27 -6.92
C ALA A 110 3.04 1.22 -7.27
N CYS A 111 4.27 1.72 -7.41
CA CYS A 111 4.55 3.00 -8.07
C CYS A 111 5.12 2.67 -9.45
N ALA A 112 4.49 3.18 -10.51
CA ALA A 112 4.97 2.99 -11.88
C ALA A 112 4.45 4.10 -12.80
N PRO A 113 5.08 4.31 -13.96
CA PRO A 113 4.53 5.16 -15.01
C PRO A 113 3.14 4.70 -15.41
N ALA A 114 2.20 5.64 -15.45
CA ALA A 114 0.83 5.39 -15.87
C ALA A 114 0.39 6.46 -16.89
N PRO A 115 -0.54 6.12 -17.80
CA PRO A 115 -1.02 7.09 -18.79
C PRO A 115 -1.44 8.40 -18.11
N PRO A 116 -1.09 9.56 -18.69
CA PRO A 116 -1.49 10.83 -18.13
C PRO A 116 -3.01 10.91 -18.11
N SER A 117 -3.57 11.07 -16.91
CA SER A 117 -4.98 11.38 -16.72
C SER A 117 -5.15 12.88 -16.46
N TYR A 118 -6.34 13.38 -16.80
CA TYR A 118 -6.74 14.75 -16.46
C TYR A 118 -7.10 14.88 -14.98
N ASP A 119 -7.45 13.78 -14.30
CA ASP A 119 -7.87 13.76 -12.90
C ASP A 119 -6.76 13.26 -11.96
N ILE A 120 -6.80 13.72 -10.70
CA ILE A 120 -5.88 13.26 -9.63
C ILE A 120 -6.05 11.76 -9.35
N LYS A 121 -7.28 11.27 -9.52
CA LYS A 121 -7.68 9.89 -9.35
C LYS A 121 -8.41 9.42 -10.59
N ASP A 122 -7.95 8.33 -11.17
CA ASP A 122 -8.55 7.70 -12.34
C ASP A 122 -8.61 6.19 -12.14
N TYR A 123 -9.29 5.48 -13.04
CA TYR A 123 -9.32 4.02 -13.04
C TYR A 123 -9.43 3.42 -14.44
N ILE A 124 -8.80 2.27 -14.61
CA ILE A 124 -9.01 1.40 -15.77
C ILE A 124 -10.02 0.34 -15.37
N LEU A 125 -11.16 0.32 -16.09
CA LEU A 125 -12.20 -0.69 -15.92
C LEU A 125 -11.63 -2.11 -15.94
N ARG A 126 -12.16 -2.96 -15.05
CA ARG A 126 -11.80 -4.38 -14.93
C ARG A 126 -11.62 -5.07 -16.27
N LYS A 127 -12.59 -4.96 -17.19
CA LYS A 127 -12.56 -5.62 -18.51
C LYS A 127 -11.37 -5.18 -19.36
N LYS A 128 -11.01 -3.89 -19.30
CA LYS A 128 -9.87 -3.34 -20.04
C LYS A 128 -8.56 -3.75 -19.37
N TRP A 129 -8.48 -3.65 -18.04
CA TRP A 129 -7.28 -4.03 -17.30
C TRP A 129 -6.95 -5.51 -17.40
N SER A 130 -7.95 -6.39 -17.22
CA SER A 130 -7.78 -7.83 -17.39
C SER A 130 -7.31 -8.18 -18.80
N LYS A 131 -7.82 -7.49 -19.83
CA LYS A 131 -7.39 -7.69 -21.22
C LYS A 131 -5.92 -7.34 -21.39
N MET A 132 -5.47 -6.19 -20.87
CA MET A 132 -4.07 -5.76 -20.94
C MET A 132 -3.14 -6.76 -20.22
N LEU A 133 -3.52 -7.25 -19.04
CA LEU A 133 -2.74 -8.26 -18.30
C LEU A 133 -2.70 -9.62 -19.02
N THR A 134 -3.82 -10.04 -19.61
CA THR A 134 -3.86 -11.26 -20.43
C THR A 134 -2.94 -11.15 -21.64
N GLU A 135 -3.00 -10.05 -22.38
CA GLU A 135 -2.12 -9.79 -23.54
C GLU A 135 -0.64 -9.81 -23.14
N PHE A 136 -0.29 -9.15 -22.04
CA PHE A 136 1.07 -9.18 -21.48
C PHE A 136 1.53 -10.61 -21.17
N ARG A 137 0.75 -11.36 -20.39
CA ARG A 137 1.11 -12.73 -19.97
C ARG A 137 1.21 -13.70 -21.14
N THR A 138 0.37 -13.53 -22.17
CA THR A 138 0.49 -14.30 -23.41
C THR A 138 1.78 -13.97 -24.15
N ARG A 139 2.14 -12.69 -24.24
CA ARG A 139 3.32 -12.23 -24.99
C ARG A 139 4.64 -12.73 -24.41
N ILE A 140 4.77 -12.72 -23.08
CA ILE A 140 5.96 -13.27 -22.38
C ILE A 140 5.89 -14.78 -22.12
N ASN A 141 4.87 -15.47 -22.64
CA ASN A 141 4.68 -16.93 -22.54
C ASN A 141 4.55 -17.47 -21.10
N CYS A 142 3.69 -16.85 -20.29
CA CYS A 142 3.30 -17.35 -18.97
C CYS A 142 2.48 -18.65 -19.05
N SER A 143 2.29 -19.33 -17.91
CA SER A 143 1.45 -20.54 -17.87
C SER A 143 -0.04 -20.21 -18.09
N LYS A 144 -0.83 -21.21 -18.52
CA LYS A 144 -2.28 -21.04 -18.72
C LYS A 144 -3.00 -20.59 -17.45
N ASP A 145 -2.60 -21.12 -16.29
CA ASP A 145 -3.19 -20.76 -15.01
C ASP A 145 -2.91 -19.29 -14.64
N GLN A 146 -1.69 -18.81 -14.93
CA GLN A 146 -1.34 -17.40 -14.74
C GLN A 146 -2.13 -16.50 -15.69
N ILE A 147 -2.35 -16.92 -16.93
CA ILE A 147 -3.17 -16.16 -17.88
C ILE A 147 -4.63 -16.10 -17.41
N GLU A 148 -5.18 -17.21 -16.91
CA GLU A 148 -6.57 -17.25 -16.41
C GLU A 148 -6.75 -16.39 -15.16
N ALA A 149 -5.78 -16.41 -14.25
CA ALA A 149 -5.78 -15.58 -13.04
C ALA A 149 -5.88 -14.07 -13.35
N ALA A 150 -5.42 -13.62 -14.53
CA ALA A 150 -5.54 -12.21 -14.94
C ALA A 150 -7.00 -11.76 -15.10
N LYS A 151 -7.93 -12.68 -15.39
CA LYS A 151 -9.36 -12.38 -15.57
C LYS A 151 -10.09 -12.11 -14.24
N GLU A 152 -9.53 -12.56 -13.14
CA GLU A 152 -10.08 -12.38 -11.80
C GLU A 152 -9.69 -11.04 -11.15
N VAL A 153 -8.75 -10.31 -11.77
CA VAL A 153 -8.31 -8.99 -11.31
C VAL A 153 -9.48 -8.00 -11.39
N LYS A 154 -9.51 -7.06 -10.44
CA LYS A 154 -10.47 -5.95 -10.40
C LYS A 154 -10.01 -4.79 -11.29
N GLU A 155 -10.74 -3.69 -11.26
CA GLU A 155 -10.29 -2.42 -11.83
C GLU A 155 -8.91 -2.01 -11.28
N LEU A 156 -8.14 -1.32 -12.11
CA LEU A 156 -6.89 -0.68 -11.70
C LEU A 156 -7.21 0.76 -11.35
N ASN A 157 -6.86 1.18 -10.15
CA ASN A 157 -7.00 2.55 -9.72
C ASN A 157 -5.64 3.23 -9.84
N ILE A 158 -5.65 4.45 -10.37
CA ILE A 158 -4.47 5.26 -10.64
C ILE A 158 -4.59 6.51 -9.80
N CYS A 159 -3.53 6.83 -9.06
CA CYS A 159 -3.45 8.01 -8.24
C CYS A 159 -2.16 8.77 -8.58
N ARG A 160 -2.27 10.02 -9.03
CA ARG A 160 -1.11 10.83 -9.40
C ARG A 160 -0.38 11.42 -8.19
N GLY A 161 -1.02 11.44 -7.01
CA GLY A 161 -0.42 11.85 -5.72
C GLY A 161 0.22 10.69 -4.93
N ARG A 162 0.68 10.92 -3.68
CA ARG A 162 1.14 9.80 -2.81
C ARG A 162 -0.01 8.86 -2.54
N CYS A 163 0.42 7.63 -2.36
CA CYS A 163 -0.40 6.58 -1.82
C CYS A 163 -0.12 6.36 -0.35
N VAL A 164 -0.92 7.03 0.50
CA VAL A 164 -0.98 6.68 1.92
C VAL A 164 -1.95 5.52 2.09
N ASN A 165 -1.41 4.32 2.28
CA ASN A 165 -2.19 3.29 2.95
C ASN A 165 -2.51 3.84 4.34
N LEU A 166 -3.78 4.17 4.60
CA LEU A 166 -4.30 4.47 5.95
C LEU A 166 -4.27 3.23 6.87
N GLY A 167 -3.23 2.41 6.76
CA GLY A 167 -2.74 1.67 7.90
C GLY A 167 -1.91 2.64 8.71
N VAL A 168 -2.53 3.33 9.68
CA VAL A 168 -1.76 3.71 10.87
C VAL A 168 -1.10 2.42 11.30
N SER A 169 0.22 2.30 11.13
CA SER A 169 0.90 1.08 11.55
C SER A 169 0.49 0.89 12.99
N SER A 170 -0.06 -0.28 13.34
CA SER A 170 -0.58 -0.52 14.68
C SER A 170 0.45 -0.06 15.72
N LEU A 171 1.73 -0.25 15.40
CA LEU A 171 2.91 0.24 16.12
C LEU A 171 2.85 1.73 16.50
N SER A 172 2.52 2.64 15.58
CA SER A 172 2.41 4.08 15.87
C SER A 172 1.24 4.39 16.83
N LEU A 173 0.12 3.69 16.68
CA LEU A 173 -1.01 3.79 17.62
C LEU A 173 -0.65 3.21 18.99
N TRP A 174 0.08 2.09 19.03
CA TRP A 174 0.58 1.45 20.24
C TRP A 174 1.60 2.33 20.96
N ILE A 175 2.51 2.99 20.24
CA ILE A 175 3.49 3.93 20.84
C ILE A 175 2.76 5.10 21.51
N LEU A 176 1.77 5.70 20.84
CA LEU A 176 0.95 6.76 21.43
C LEU A 176 0.16 6.27 22.65
N THR A 177 -0.42 5.08 22.56
CA THR A 177 -1.24 4.50 23.64
C THR A 177 -0.39 4.13 24.86
N VAL A 178 0.76 3.48 24.65
CA VAL A 178 1.71 3.13 25.72
C VAL A 178 2.29 4.39 26.34
N SER A 179 2.60 5.40 25.54
CA SER A 179 3.07 6.68 26.04
C SER A 179 2.01 7.39 26.90
N LEU A 180 0.74 7.38 26.49
CA LEU A 180 -0.37 7.91 27.27
C LEU A 180 -0.56 7.15 28.58
N ILE A 181 -0.53 5.81 28.55
CA ILE A 181 -0.66 4.96 29.75
C ILE A 181 0.51 5.19 30.71
N PHE A 182 1.74 5.28 30.21
CA PHE A 182 2.91 5.55 31.04
C PHE A 182 2.82 6.94 31.68
N SER A 183 2.35 7.94 30.94
CA SER A 183 2.16 9.30 31.44
C SER A 183 1.07 9.37 32.53
N THR A 184 -0.03 8.63 32.39
CA THR A 184 -1.09 8.59 33.42
C THR A 184 -0.66 7.82 34.66
N LEU A 185 0.10 6.73 34.51
CA LEU A 185 0.65 5.98 35.65
C LEU A 185 1.65 6.81 36.47
N LEU A 186 2.46 7.65 35.81
CA LEU A 186 3.36 8.59 36.48
C LEU A 186 2.60 9.69 37.27
N LEU A 187 1.45 10.12 36.77
CA LEU A 187 0.60 11.12 37.45
C LEU A 187 -0.11 10.56 38.69
N ILE A 188 -0.48 9.28 38.70
CA ILE A 188 -1.16 8.63 39.83
C ILE A 188 -0.17 8.24 40.95
N GLY A 189 1.11 8.08 40.62
CA GLY A 189 2.13 7.57 41.55
C GLY A 189 2.89 8.61 42.37
N ARG A 190 2.69 9.92 42.18
CA ARG A 190 3.51 10.95 42.86
C ARG A 190 2.78 12.29 43.00
N ASP A 191 2.37 12.64 44.22
CA ASP A 191 1.86 13.97 44.59
C ASP A 191 2.98 15.03 44.73
N ASP A 192 4.14 14.80 44.13
CA ASP A 192 5.28 15.72 44.20
C ASP A 192 5.40 16.56 42.93
N TRP A 193 5.74 17.83 43.08
CA TRP A 193 5.98 18.81 42.02
C TRP A 193 6.93 18.32 40.90
N PHE A 194 7.85 17.40 41.22
CA PHE A 194 8.73 16.77 40.24
C PHE A 194 8.00 15.92 39.19
N GLY A 195 6.86 15.30 39.52
CA GLY A 195 6.08 14.50 38.57
C GLY A 195 5.50 15.34 37.43
N TRP A 196 5.06 16.56 37.75
CA TRP A 196 4.58 17.54 36.77
C TRP A 196 5.68 17.99 35.80
N PHE A 197 6.92 18.14 36.28
CA PHE A 197 8.05 18.50 35.42
C PHE A 197 8.36 17.41 34.39
N PHE A 198 8.40 16.14 34.81
CA PHE A 198 8.62 15.01 33.89
C PHE A 198 7.45 14.80 32.91
N TYR A 199 6.21 15.03 33.35
CA TYR A 199 5.05 15.00 32.48
C TYR A 199 5.14 16.10 31.40
N TYR A 200 5.45 17.33 31.80
CA TYR A 200 5.57 18.45 30.87
C TYR A 200 6.73 18.25 29.89
N ALA A 201 7.88 17.78 30.37
CA ALA A 201 9.03 17.45 29.53
C ALA A 201 8.72 16.31 28.55
N SER A 202 8.05 15.24 29.00
CA SER A 202 7.69 14.11 28.12
C SER A 202 6.65 14.53 27.08
N PHE A 203 5.61 15.27 27.49
CA PHE A 203 4.57 15.76 26.60
C PHE A 203 5.15 16.72 25.55
N THR A 204 6.00 17.67 25.95
CA THR A 204 6.65 18.59 25.01
C THR A 204 7.59 17.86 24.05
N THR A 205 8.32 16.85 24.51
CA THR A 205 9.20 16.04 23.65
C THR A 205 8.39 15.24 22.63
N LEU A 206 7.29 14.61 23.05
CA LEU A 206 6.39 13.87 22.16
C LEU A 206 5.65 14.77 21.18
N TRP A 207 5.22 15.95 21.65
CA TRP A 207 4.63 16.98 20.80
C TRP A 207 5.64 17.49 19.77
N TYR A 208 6.89 17.68 20.17
CA TYR A 208 7.96 18.10 19.27
C TYR A 208 8.31 17.01 18.25
N ILE A 209 8.36 15.74 18.65
CA ILE A 209 8.54 14.59 17.74
C ILE A 209 7.36 14.48 16.78
N PHE A 210 6.13 14.66 17.27
CA PHE A 210 4.92 14.63 16.45
C PHE A 210 4.91 15.75 15.41
N ILE A 211 5.22 16.99 15.83
CA ILE A 211 5.40 18.11 14.91
C ILE A 211 6.54 17.80 13.94
N TYR A 212 7.70 17.34 14.40
CA TYR A 212 8.85 17.06 13.54
C TYR A 212 8.58 15.95 12.52
N MET A 213 7.83 14.91 12.89
CA MET A 213 7.37 13.86 11.97
C MET A 213 6.34 14.36 10.96
N ILE A 214 5.54 15.37 11.31
CA ILE A 214 4.53 15.95 10.42
C ILE A 214 5.13 17.05 9.53
N TRP A 215 6.13 17.78 10.00
CA TRP A 215 6.61 19.02 9.39
C TRP A 215 8.01 18.95 8.76
N LYS A 216 8.85 17.93 9.03
CA LYS A 216 10.13 17.82 8.33
C LYS A 216 9.95 17.08 6.99
N PRO A 217 10.21 17.72 5.84
CA PRO A 217 10.17 17.04 4.56
C PRO A 217 11.43 16.17 4.46
N PHE A 218 11.22 14.86 4.29
CA PHE A 218 12.21 13.96 3.68
C PHE A 218 11.88 13.84 2.21
#